data_AF-A0A2N2HFF7-F1
#
_entry.id   AF-A0A2N2HFF7-F1
#
_cell.length_a   1.000
_cell.length_b   1.000
_cell.length_c   1.000
_cell.angle_alpha   90.00
_cell.angle_beta   90.00
_cell.angle_gamma   90.00
#
_symmetry.space_group_name_H-M   'P 1'
#
loop_
_entity.id
_entity.type
_entity.pdbx_description
1 polymer ?
#
loop_
_entity_poly.entity_id
_entity_poly.type
_entity_poly.pdbx_seq_one_letter_code
_entity_poly.pdbx_strand_id
1 'polypeptide(L)'
;MIWRGFGSDNHAGVHPEVIASIMSANLGHAHGYGEDPWTAEATATLKRHLGDECDIAFVFNGTGANCVSLAAVCRPWESVICASTAHINCDECAAPEHLA
;
A
#
# COMPACT_ATOMS: atom_id res chain seq x y z
N MET A 1 -6.17 4.64 -30.77
CA MET A 1 -7.02 4.84 -29.58
C MET A 1 -6.66 3.75 -28.59
N ILE A 2 -6.29 4.10 -27.36
CA ILE A 2 -6.12 3.10 -26.30
C ILE A 2 -7.53 2.70 -25.86
N TRP A 3 -7.86 1.41 -25.95
CA TRP A 3 -9.15 0.88 -25.53
C TRP A 3 -9.27 0.97 -24.00
N ARG A 4 -10.40 1.50 -23.50
CA ARG A 4 -10.73 1.53 -22.07
C ARG A 4 -11.80 0.48 -21.82
N GLY A 5 -11.48 -0.53 -21.00
CA GLY A 5 -12.40 -1.58 -20.59
C GLY A 5 -13.04 -1.29 -19.23
N PHE A 6 -14.12 -2.03 -18.91
CA PHE A 6 -14.79 -2.02 -17.60
C PHE A 6 -14.41 -3.23 -16.74
N GLY A 7 -13.17 -3.73 -16.89
CA GLY A 7 -12.71 -4.94 -16.20
C GLY A 7 -12.32 -4.68 -14.75
N SER A 8 -11.37 -3.78 -14.54
CA SER A 8 -10.84 -3.41 -13.23
C SER A 8 -10.22 -2.02 -13.30
N ASP A 9 -10.23 -1.30 -12.19
CA ASP A 9 -9.56 0.00 -12.04
C ASP A 9 -8.03 -0.14 -11.96
N ASN A 10 -7.50 -1.29 -11.55
CA ASN A 10 -6.06 -1.59 -11.59
C ASN A 10 -5.49 -1.68 -13.03
N HIS A 11 -6.35 -1.64 -14.06
CA HIS A 11 -5.94 -1.50 -15.46
C HIS A 11 -5.64 -0.04 -15.84
N ALA A 12 -6.03 0.93 -15.01
CA ALA A 12 -5.78 2.34 -15.27
C ALA A 12 -4.29 2.67 -15.17
N GLY A 13 -3.84 3.61 -16.00
CA GLY A 13 -2.51 4.18 -15.88
C GLY A 13 -2.40 5.13 -14.67
N VAL A 14 -1.18 5.53 -14.36
CA VAL A 14 -0.87 6.46 -13.26
C VAL A 14 -1.41 7.86 -13.57
N HIS A 15 -1.95 8.55 -12.55
CA HIS A 15 -2.42 9.92 -12.67
C HIS A 15 -1.28 10.87 -13.11
N PRO A 16 -1.52 11.85 -14.00
CA PRO A 16 -0.46 12.73 -14.52
C PRO A 16 0.35 13.45 -13.44
N GLU A 17 -0.30 13.93 -12.38
CA GLU A 17 0.38 14.60 -11.26
C GLU A 17 1.30 13.64 -10.49
N VAL A 18 0.93 12.37 -10.36
CA VAL A 18 1.77 11.36 -9.69
C VAL A 18 3.02 11.07 -10.53
N ILE A 19 2.87 10.93 -11.85
CA ILE A 19 4.03 10.78 -12.75
C ILE A 19 4.93 12.01 -12.72
N ALA A 20 4.36 13.22 -12.71
CA ALA A 20 5.13 14.45 -12.58
C ALA A 20 5.93 14.49 -11.27
N SER A 21 5.33 14.11 -10.14
CA SER A 21 6.03 14.03 -8.84
C SER A 21 7.17 13.00 -8.86
N ILE A 22 6.97 11.84 -9.47
CA ILE A 22 8.05 10.85 -9.64
C ILE A 22 9.19 11.43 -10.48
N MET A 23 8.87 12.12 -11.58
CA MET A 23 9.89 12.76 -12.42
C MET A 23 10.67 13.84 -11.66
N SER A 24 10.00 14.63 -10.81
CA SER A 24 10.66 15.61 -9.95
C SER A 24 11.53 14.97 -8.87
N ALA A 25 11.06 13.88 -8.23
CA ALA A 25 11.82 13.14 -7.23
C ALA A 25 13.05 12.42 -7.80
N ASN A 26 13.05 12.14 -9.11
CA ASN A 26 14.16 11.50 -9.82
C ASN A 26 15.39 12.42 -10.04
N LEU A 27 15.36 13.66 -9.53
CA LEU A 27 16.48 14.60 -9.61
C LEU A 27 17.31 14.58 -8.31
N GLY A 28 18.60 14.26 -8.42
CA GLY A 28 19.52 14.28 -7.29
C GLY A 28 19.59 12.94 -6.53
N HIS A 29 19.86 13.01 -5.23
CA HIS A 29 20.03 11.85 -4.35
C HIS A 29 19.27 12.06 -3.03
N ALA A 30 18.73 10.98 -2.48
CA ALA A 30 18.12 10.94 -1.17
C ALA A 30 18.50 9.64 -0.46
N HIS A 31 18.38 9.63 0.87
CA HIS A 31 18.55 8.41 1.65
C HIS A 31 17.40 7.43 1.37
N GLY A 32 17.70 6.13 1.45
CA GLY A 32 16.70 5.08 1.28
C GLY A 32 15.89 4.84 2.56
N TYR A 33 14.99 3.86 2.49
CA TYR A 33 14.26 3.33 3.65
C TYR A 33 13.42 4.36 4.42
N GLY A 34 12.91 5.38 3.74
CA GLY A 34 11.98 6.37 4.29
C GLY A 34 12.66 7.59 4.94
N GLU A 35 13.99 7.68 4.89
CA GLU A 35 14.76 8.84 5.36
C GLU A 35 14.89 9.95 4.30
N ASP A 36 13.91 10.04 3.41
CA ASP A 36 13.83 11.01 2.32
C ASP A 36 12.77 12.09 2.59
N PRO A 37 12.91 13.29 1.98
CA PRO A 37 11.98 14.39 2.22
C PRO A 37 10.55 14.09 1.75
N TRP A 38 10.36 13.24 0.72
CA TRP A 38 9.04 12.94 0.19
C TRP A 38 8.25 12.03 1.14
N THR A 39 8.91 11.05 1.75
CA THR A 39 8.32 10.21 2.81
C THR A 39 7.92 11.06 4.02
N ALA A 40 8.75 12.01 4.44
CA ALA A 40 8.42 12.92 5.53
C ALA A 40 7.20 13.80 5.22
N GLU A 41 7.13 14.38 4.02
CA GLU A 41 6.00 15.19 3.57
C GLU A 41 4.70 14.39 3.45
N ALA A 42 4.77 13.19 2.85
CA ALA A 42 3.62 12.29 2.71
C ALA A 42 3.10 11.85 4.08
N THR A 43 4.00 11.52 5.02
CA THR A 43 3.66 11.17 6.40
C THR A 43 2.95 12.32 7.11
N ALA A 44 3.49 13.54 7.02
CA ALA A 44 2.85 14.71 7.63
C ALA A 44 1.46 14.97 7.04
N THR A 45 1.29 14.78 5.72
CA THR A 45 -0.01 14.93 5.07
C THR A 45 -1.01 13.87 5.53
N LEU A 46 -0.61 12.60 5.61
CA LEU A 46 -1.47 11.53 6.09
C LEU A 46 -1.87 11.73 7.56
N LYS A 47 -0.94 12.15 8.43
CA LYS A 47 -1.24 12.47 9.84
C LYS A 47 -2.25 13.61 9.98
N ARG A 48 -2.19 14.65 9.15
CA ARG A 48 -3.23 15.70 9.12
C ARG A 48 -4.63 15.16 8.80
N HIS A 49 -4.73 14.09 8.02
CA HIS A 49 -6.01 13.50 7.63
C HIS A 49 -6.49 12.41 8.59
N LEU A 50 -5.58 11.62 9.16
CA LEU A 50 -5.89 10.42 9.94
C LEU A 50 -5.74 10.63 11.45
N GLY A 51 -4.98 11.63 11.88
CA GLY A 51 -4.61 11.90 13.27
C GLY A 51 -3.11 11.74 13.52
N ASP A 52 -2.60 12.41 14.55
CA ASP A 52 -1.17 12.41 14.87
C ASP A 52 -0.68 11.11 15.53
N GLU A 53 -1.60 10.36 16.16
CA GLU A 53 -1.33 9.08 16.83
C GLU A 53 -1.13 7.91 15.85
N CYS A 54 -1.35 8.12 14.55
CA CYS A 54 -1.16 7.10 13.53
C CYS A 54 0.32 6.93 13.19
N ASP A 55 0.78 5.68 13.12
CA ASP A 55 2.02 5.33 12.43
C ASP A 55 1.74 5.10 10.95
N ILE A 56 2.64 5.58 10.08
CA ILE A 56 2.50 5.47 8.62
C ILE A 56 3.63 4.58 8.10
N ALA A 57 3.24 3.48 7.44
CA ALA A 57 4.16 2.58 6.76
C ALA A 57 3.77 2.47 5.27
N PHE A 58 4.72 2.77 4.39
CA PHE A 58 4.52 2.64 2.94
C PHE A 58 4.93 1.24 2.49
N VAL A 59 4.01 0.55 1.81
CA VAL A 59 4.21 -0.78 1.25
C VAL A 59 3.82 -0.79 -0.23
N PHE A 60 4.26 -1.81 -0.95
CA PHE A 60 4.16 -1.84 -2.40
C PHE A 60 2.73 -1.97 -2.95
N ASN A 61 1.88 -2.77 -2.30
CA ASN A 61 0.51 -3.03 -2.76
C ASN A 61 -0.43 -3.40 -1.60
N GLY A 62 -1.71 -3.58 -1.93
CA GLY A 62 -2.76 -3.93 -0.95
C GLY A 62 -2.53 -5.27 -0.25
N THR A 63 -2.08 -6.31 -0.96
CA THR A 63 -1.76 -7.61 -0.37
C THR A 63 -0.64 -7.49 0.68
N GLY A 64 0.44 -6.77 0.36
CA GLY A 64 1.53 -6.52 1.30
C GLY A 64 1.07 -5.74 2.52
N ALA A 65 0.16 -4.78 2.35
CA ALA A 65 -0.45 -4.06 3.47
C ALA A 65 -1.23 -5.01 4.38
N ASN A 66 -2.12 -5.84 3.81
CA ASN A 66 -2.89 -6.83 4.58
C ASN A 66 -1.98 -7.81 5.32
N CYS A 67 -0.94 -8.35 4.66
CA CYS A 67 0.03 -9.24 5.30
C CYS A 67 0.73 -8.58 6.50
N VAL A 68 1.29 -7.37 6.32
CA VAL A 68 2.00 -6.68 7.40
C VAL A 68 1.04 -6.32 8.54
N SER A 69 -0.15 -5.81 8.23
CA SER A 69 -1.14 -5.45 9.24
C SER A 69 -1.63 -6.65 10.05
N LEU A 70 -1.94 -7.78 9.40
CA LEU A 70 -2.40 -8.98 10.10
C LEU A 70 -1.28 -9.63 10.91
N ALA A 71 -0.06 -9.68 10.38
CA ALA A 71 1.10 -10.18 11.13
C ALA A 71 1.42 -9.33 12.38
N ALA A 72 1.10 -8.02 12.36
CA ALA A 72 1.31 -7.15 13.51
C ALA A 72 0.29 -7.38 14.65
N VAL A 73 -0.89 -7.93 14.36
CA VAL A 73 -1.98 -8.08 15.33
C VAL A 73 -2.38 -9.53 15.62
N CYS A 74 -1.84 -10.50 14.88
CA CYS A 74 -2.10 -11.92 15.05
C CYS A 74 -0.82 -12.70 15.33
N ARG A 75 -0.89 -13.58 16.32
CA ARG A 75 0.11 -14.63 16.56
C ARG A 75 -0.08 -15.78 15.56
N PRO A 76 0.94 -16.62 15.32
CA PRO A 76 0.86 -17.69 14.32
C PRO A 76 -0.26 -18.74 14.56
N TRP A 77 -0.83 -18.79 15.76
CA TRP A 77 -1.92 -19.71 16.12
C TRP A 77 -3.28 -19.01 16.30
N GLU A 78 -3.33 -17.70 16.09
CA GLU A 78 -4.58 -16.93 16.14
C GLU A 78 -5.27 -16.96 14.77
N SER A 79 -6.55 -16.61 14.73
CA SER A 79 -7.37 -16.65 13.51
C SER A 79 -8.01 -15.29 13.25
N VAL A 80 -8.14 -14.94 11.98
CA VAL A 80 -8.82 -13.72 11.52
C VAL A 80 -10.20 -14.11 11.00
N ILE A 81 -11.25 -13.49 11.54
CA ILE A 81 -12.62 -13.64 11.02
C ILE A 81 -12.83 -12.60 9.92
N CYS A 82 -13.18 -13.05 8.71
CA CYS A 82 -13.50 -12.17 7.59
C CYS A 82 -14.72 -12.66 6.81
N ALA A 83 -15.26 -11.80 5.94
CA ALA A 83 -16.32 -12.20 5.03
C ALA A 83 -15.78 -13.23 4.02
N SER A 84 -16.64 -14.14 3.55
CA SER A 84 -16.27 -15.14 2.55
C SER A 84 -15.84 -14.55 1.20
N THR A 85 -16.16 -13.28 0.95
CA THR A 85 -15.80 -12.51 -0.26
C THR A 85 -14.63 -11.54 -0.02
N ALA A 86 -13.98 -11.60 1.15
CA ALA A 86 -12.89 -10.68 1.46
C ALA A 86 -11.66 -10.98 0.58
N HIS A 87 -10.95 -9.93 0.16
CA HIS A 87 -9.77 -10.05 -0.70
C HIS A 87 -8.69 -10.96 -0.08
N ILE A 88 -8.45 -10.83 1.23
CA ILE A 88 -7.53 -11.70 1.99
C ILE A 88 -7.88 -13.19 1.91
N ASN A 89 -9.16 -13.53 1.67
CA ASN A 89 -9.65 -14.90 1.55
C ASN A 89 -9.72 -15.39 0.09
N CYS A 90 -9.98 -14.50 -0.88
CA CYS A 90 -10.27 -14.89 -2.26
C CYS A 90 -9.13 -14.63 -3.25
N ASP A 91 -8.39 -13.53 -3.09
CA ASP A 91 -7.60 -12.93 -4.18
C ASP A 91 -6.13 -12.67 -3.79
N GLU A 92 -5.71 -13.13 -2.61
CA GLU A 92 -4.34 -12.96 -2.11
C GLU A 92 -3.52 -14.25 -2.09
N CYS A 93 -4.03 -15.33 -2.69
CA CYS A 93 -3.31 -16.61 -2.78
C CYS A 93 -2.78 -17.10 -1.41
N ALA A 94 -3.57 -16.90 -0.35
CA ALA A 94 -3.20 -17.22 1.03
C ALA A 94 -1.91 -16.53 1.54
N ALA A 95 -1.52 -15.39 0.95
CA ALA A 95 -0.35 -14.63 1.38
C ALA A 95 -0.40 -14.23 2.87
N PRO A 96 -1.54 -13.81 3.44
CA PRO A 96 -1.62 -13.51 4.88
C PRO A 96 -1.44 -14.72 5.79
N GLU A 97 -1.67 -15.94 5.30
CA GLU A 97 -1.52 -17.18 6.06
C GLU A 97 -0.08 -17.70 6.05
N HIS A 98 0.83 -17.06 5.30
CA HIS A 98 2.22 -17.46 5.15
C HIS A 98 2.39 -18.95 4.73
N LEU A 99 1.53 -19.43 3.83
CA LEU A 99 1.65 -20.77 3.24
C LEU A 99 2.79 -20.78 2.19
N ALA A 100 4.04 -20.70 2.67
CA ALA A 100 5.26 -20.84 1.88
C ALA A 100 6.27 -21.76 2.59
#